data_AF-K7W125-F1
#
_entry.id   AF-K7W125-F1
#
_cell.length_a   1.000
_cell.length_b   1.000
_cell.length_c   1.000
_cell.angle_alpha   90.00
_cell.angle_beta   90.00
_cell.angle_gamma   90.00
#
_symmetry.space_group_name_H-M   'P 1'
#
loop_
_entity.id
_entity.type
_entity.pdbx_description
1 polymer ?
#
loop_
_entity_poly.entity_id
_entity_poly.type
_entity_poly.pdbx_seq_one_letter_code
_entity_poly.pdbx_strand_id
1 'polypeptide(L)'
;MSLLKLLQTFISGTHNPELDAGRIKHDNLPESEYFQDEKLSTDELNKDKQITFQRGYELGQILRAAIKEHYSPAEEQRVIDSLMKAMVYLGNNARIFPDMDYENIWYTDYYDLIELAKDMGLGDKTLPHWPEESNLLNRYLELTTSDLLQIFLGFLEEALLDEYKFGADLDSWVRYLLRETLKSRQRLARERQKHDEAFRFSPQILKTTEQNKRDNSKIFER
;
A
#
# COMPACT_ATOMS: atom_id res chain seq x y z
N MET A 1 -17.35 -27.95 14.73
CA MET A 1 -17.28 -26.51 14.38
C MET A 1 -18.66 -25.91 14.54
N SER A 2 -18.77 -24.67 15.04
CA SER A 2 -20.07 -23.99 15.26
C SER A 2 -20.66 -23.50 13.93
N LEU A 3 -21.98 -23.63 13.76
CA LEU A 3 -22.74 -23.08 12.62
C LEU A 3 -22.52 -21.57 12.44
N LEU A 4 -22.24 -20.85 13.52
CA LEU A 4 -21.95 -19.41 13.49
C LEU A 4 -20.65 -19.10 12.74
N LYS A 5 -19.64 -19.97 12.88
CA LYS A 5 -18.37 -19.86 12.15
C LYS A 5 -18.57 -20.09 10.65
N LEU A 6 -19.39 -21.08 10.30
CA LEU A 6 -19.75 -21.38 8.91
C LEU A 6 -20.51 -20.20 8.27
N LEU A 7 -21.48 -19.61 8.97
CA LEU A 7 -22.20 -18.42 8.49
C LEU A 7 -21.29 -17.20 8.33
N GLN A 8 -20.31 -16.99 9.22
CA GLN A 8 -19.29 -15.97 9.03
C GLN A 8 -18.44 -16.21 7.77
N THR A 9 -18.04 -17.46 7.50
CA THR A 9 -17.30 -17.81 6.27
C THR A 9 -18.12 -17.59 4.99
N PHE A 10 -19.46 -17.69 5.05
CA PHE A 10 -20.34 -17.47 3.91
C PHE A 10 -20.72 -16.00 3.67
N ILE A 11 -20.66 -15.15 4.71
CA ILE A 11 -20.98 -13.72 4.62
C ILE A 11 -19.72 -12.88 4.33
N SER A 12 -18.52 -13.35 4.69
CA SER A 12 -17.27 -12.72 4.27
C SER A 12 -16.96 -13.06 2.80
N GLY A 13 -17.18 -12.10 1.89
CA GLY A 13 -16.86 -12.22 0.45
C GLY A 13 -15.36 -12.34 0.12
N THR A 14 -14.55 -12.96 0.97
CA THR A 14 -13.08 -12.88 0.95
C THR A 14 -12.46 -14.25 1.20
N HIS A 15 -11.79 -14.80 0.18
CA HIS A 15 -11.10 -16.10 0.21
C HIS A 15 -9.74 -16.09 0.95
N ASN A 16 -9.45 -15.12 1.83
CA ASN A 16 -8.23 -15.09 2.64
C ASN A 16 -8.50 -14.69 4.11
N PRO A 17 -8.74 -15.67 5.00
CA PRO A 17 -9.08 -15.41 6.40
C PRO A 17 -7.95 -14.78 7.22
N GLU A 18 -6.68 -14.91 6.79
CA GLU A 18 -5.55 -14.29 7.48
C GLU A 18 -5.51 -12.77 7.29
N LEU A 19 -5.79 -12.31 6.06
CA LEU A 19 -5.90 -10.88 5.77
C LEU A 19 -7.07 -10.24 6.51
N ASP A 20 -8.21 -10.93 6.57
CA ASP A 20 -9.37 -10.41 7.29
C ASP A 20 -9.13 -10.34 8.80
N ALA A 21 -8.45 -11.35 9.38
CA ALA A 21 -8.01 -11.30 10.77
C ALA A 21 -7.02 -10.15 11.02
N GLY A 22 -6.10 -9.89 10.07
CA GLY A 22 -5.16 -8.77 10.11
C GLY A 22 -5.86 -7.42 10.11
N ARG A 23 -6.82 -7.21 9.20
CA ARG A 23 -7.66 -6.01 9.12
C ARG A 23 -8.41 -5.78 10.42
N ILE A 24 -9.12 -6.79 10.92
CA ILE A 24 -9.87 -6.69 12.19
C ILE A 24 -8.94 -6.36 13.34
N LYS A 25 -7.77 -7.00 13.43
CA LYS A 25 -6.79 -6.71 14.48
C LYS A 25 -6.30 -5.27 14.42
N HIS A 26 -6.04 -4.75 13.22
CA HIS A 26 -5.56 -3.39 13.01
C HIS A 26 -6.62 -2.34 13.31
N ASP A 27 -7.85 -2.52 12.82
CA ASP A 27 -8.98 -1.62 13.09
C ASP A 27 -9.32 -1.53 14.59
N ASN A 28 -9.03 -2.58 15.36
CA ASN A 28 -9.22 -2.61 16.81
C ASN A 28 -8.03 -2.05 17.62
N LEU A 29 -6.98 -1.53 16.98
CA LEU A 29 -5.92 -0.82 17.71
C LEU A 29 -6.50 0.45 18.36
N PRO A 30 -5.97 0.92 19.50
CA PRO A 30 -6.36 2.22 20.05
C PRO A 30 -6.19 3.35 19.01
N GLU A 31 -7.19 4.23 18.94
CA GLU A 31 -7.13 5.47 18.18
C GLU A 31 -6.47 6.58 19.01
N SER A 32 -6.08 7.66 18.34
CA SER A 32 -5.49 8.82 19.00
C SER A 32 -6.37 9.37 20.12
N GLU A 33 -5.76 9.56 21.29
CA GLU A 33 -6.39 10.21 22.44
C GLU A 33 -6.19 11.74 22.41
N TYR A 34 -5.29 12.24 21.55
CA TYR A 34 -4.80 13.63 21.54
C TYR A 34 -5.91 14.69 21.46
N PHE A 35 -7.03 14.40 20.79
CA PHE A 35 -8.17 15.31 20.66
C PHE A 35 -9.44 14.88 21.41
N GLN A 36 -9.40 13.87 22.28
CA GLN A 36 -10.63 13.37 22.92
C GLN A 36 -11.35 14.44 23.76
N ASP A 37 -10.61 15.41 24.30
CA ASP A 37 -11.15 16.49 25.13
C ASP A 37 -11.10 17.88 24.45
N GLU A 38 -10.56 17.98 23.23
CA GLU A 38 -10.36 19.25 22.53
C GLU A 38 -11.31 19.38 21.34
N LYS A 39 -12.08 20.48 21.30
CA LYS A 39 -12.86 20.85 20.12
C LYS A 39 -12.13 21.95 19.37
N LEU A 40 -11.77 21.67 18.12
CA LEU A 40 -11.29 22.68 17.19
C LEU A 40 -12.27 23.85 17.11
N SER A 41 -11.75 25.07 17.11
CA SER A 41 -12.55 26.24 16.79
C SER A 41 -13.10 26.15 15.36
N THR A 42 -14.15 26.91 15.06
CA THR A 42 -14.69 26.96 13.68
C THR A 42 -13.66 27.48 12.68
N ASP A 43 -12.79 28.40 13.10
CA ASP A 43 -11.76 28.98 12.24
C ASP A 43 -10.65 27.96 11.93
N GLU A 44 -10.18 27.20 12.93
CA GLU A 44 -9.22 26.10 12.74
C GLU A 44 -9.79 25.01 11.83
N LEU A 45 -11.02 24.57 12.09
CA LEU A 45 -11.67 23.58 11.24
C LEU A 45 -11.78 24.04 9.78
N ASN A 46 -12.07 25.32 9.54
CA ASN A 46 -12.15 25.88 8.20
C ASN A 46 -10.77 25.96 7.53
N LYS A 47 -9.73 26.32 8.30
CA LYS A 47 -8.34 26.30 7.83
C LYS A 47 -7.92 24.88 7.43
N ASP A 48 -8.17 23.89 8.27
CA ASP A 48 -7.78 22.50 8.01
C ASP A 48 -8.50 21.93 6.78
N LYS A 49 -9.78 22.28 6.59
CA LYS A 49 -10.53 21.94 5.36
C LYS A 49 -9.90 22.55 4.11
N GLN A 50 -9.48 23.82 4.17
CA GLN A 50 -8.84 24.48 3.04
C GLN A 50 -7.50 23.82 2.70
N ILE A 51 -6.68 23.54 3.71
CA ILE A 51 -5.40 22.84 3.55
C ILE A 51 -5.61 21.45 2.97
N THR A 52 -6.56 20.68 3.52
CA THR A 52 -6.88 19.33 3.02
C THR A 52 -7.31 19.36 1.56
N PHE A 53 -8.18 20.28 1.18
CA PHE A 53 -8.64 20.43 -0.20
C PHE A 53 -7.48 20.79 -1.13
N GLN A 54 -6.65 21.75 -0.75
CA GLN A 54 -5.51 22.18 -1.54
C GLN A 54 -4.51 21.04 -1.77
N ARG A 55 -4.12 20.33 -0.71
CA ARG A 55 -3.18 19.21 -0.79
C ARG A 55 -3.75 18.04 -1.60
N GLY A 56 -5.04 17.75 -1.44
CA GLY A 56 -5.76 16.76 -2.26
C GLY A 56 -5.78 17.13 -3.74
N TYR A 57 -5.97 18.41 -4.06
CA TYR A 57 -5.92 18.91 -5.43
C TYR A 57 -4.51 18.77 -6.04
N GLU A 58 -3.47 19.15 -5.29
CA GLU A 58 -2.06 19.04 -5.72
C GLU A 58 -1.66 17.57 -5.98
N LEU A 59 -2.00 16.66 -5.06
CA LEU A 59 -1.80 15.22 -5.24
C LEU A 59 -2.51 14.71 -6.50
N GLY A 60 -3.76 15.15 -6.73
CA GLY A 60 -4.52 14.81 -7.92
C GLY A 60 -3.85 15.26 -9.23
N GLN A 61 -3.22 16.45 -9.24
CA GLN A 61 -2.49 16.93 -10.41
C GLN A 61 -1.21 16.13 -10.67
N ILE A 62 -0.47 15.79 -9.62
CA ILE A 62 0.74 14.95 -9.71
C ILE A 62 0.38 13.56 -10.26
N LEU A 63 -0.65 12.93 -9.70
CA LEU A 63 -1.14 11.64 -10.17
C LEU A 63 -1.58 11.70 -11.64
N ARG A 64 -2.30 12.76 -12.03
CA ARG A 64 -2.72 12.95 -13.43
C ARG A 64 -1.53 13.10 -14.36
N ALA A 65 -0.49 13.82 -13.96
CA ALA A 65 0.73 13.97 -14.76
C ALA A 65 1.43 12.62 -14.93
N ALA A 66 1.58 11.85 -13.84
CA ALA A 66 2.17 10.52 -13.90
C ALA A 66 1.35 9.54 -14.77
N ILE A 67 0.02 9.62 -14.72
CA ILE A 67 -0.83 8.78 -15.57
C ILE A 67 -0.56 9.04 -17.06
N LYS A 68 -0.46 10.31 -17.45
CA LYS A 68 -0.16 10.70 -18.84
C LYS A 68 1.23 10.28 -19.31
N GLU A 69 2.17 10.14 -18.38
CA GLU A 69 3.53 9.68 -18.68
C GLU A 69 3.59 8.15 -18.86
N HIS A 70 2.82 7.40 -18.08
CA HIS A 70 2.94 5.95 -17.99
C HIS A 70 1.89 5.15 -18.78
N TYR A 71 0.75 5.75 -19.14
CA TYR A 71 -0.36 5.04 -19.79
C TYR A 71 -0.67 5.59 -21.18
N SER A 72 -1.19 4.73 -22.05
CA SER A 72 -1.63 5.17 -23.38
C SER A 72 -2.92 5.99 -23.30
N PRO A 73 -3.21 6.86 -24.29
CA PRO A 73 -4.45 7.64 -24.30
C PRO A 73 -5.73 6.80 -24.23
N ALA A 74 -5.67 5.54 -24.68
CA ALA A 74 -6.80 4.60 -24.60
C ALA A 74 -7.04 4.06 -23.17
N GLU A 75 -6.01 4.05 -22.32
CA GLU A 75 -6.06 3.58 -20.94
C GLU A 75 -6.30 4.71 -19.95
N GLU A 76 -5.83 5.93 -20.25
CA GLU A 76 -5.87 7.11 -19.36
C GLU A 76 -7.22 7.27 -18.65
N GLN A 77 -8.33 7.24 -19.38
CA GLN A 77 -9.66 7.47 -18.78
C GLN A 77 -10.01 6.39 -17.74
N ARG A 78 -9.74 5.11 -18.06
CA ARG A 78 -10.02 3.99 -17.16
C ARG A 78 -9.16 4.05 -15.90
N VAL A 79 -7.90 4.44 -16.06
CA VAL A 79 -6.94 4.63 -14.97
C VAL A 79 -7.38 5.78 -14.07
N ILE A 80 -7.73 6.93 -14.65
CA ILE A 80 -8.23 8.10 -13.91
C ILE A 80 -9.51 7.74 -13.12
N ASP A 81 -10.46 7.05 -13.75
CA ASP A 81 -11.71 6.64 -13.08
C ASP A 81 -11.44 5.70 -11.89
N SER A 82 -10.47 4.80 -12.02
CA SER A 82 -10.07 3.87 -10.96
C SER A 82 -9.38 4.61 -9.82
N LEU A 83 -8.48 5.54 -10.13
CA LEU A 83 -7.81 6.37 -9.15
C LEU A 83 -8.82 7.22 -8.36
N MET A 84 -9.74 7.88 -9.06
CA MET A 84 -10.75 8.72 -8.43
C MET A 84 -11.64 7.93 -7.47
N LYS A 85 -12.03 6.71 -7.85
CA LYS A 85 -12.78 5.80 -6.98
C LYS A 85 -12.00 5.45 -5.71
N ALA A 86 -10.73 5.10 -5.84
CA ALA A 86 -9.88 4.77 -4.69
C ALA A 86 -9.68 5.98 -3.76
N MET A 87 -9.38 7.15 -4.31
CA MET A 87 -9.19 8.39 -3.56
C MET A 87 -10.47 8.83 -2.84
N VAL A 88 -11.62 8.77 -3.51
CA VAL A 88 -12.92 9.08 -2.90
C VAL A 88 -13.23 8.12 -1.77
N TYR A 89 -12.99 6.82 -1.96
CA TYR A 89 -13.19 5.83 -0.91
C TYR A 89 -12.30 6.10 0.31
N LEU A 90 -10.98 6.24 0.11
CA LEU A 90 -10.03 6.45 1.21
C LEU A 90 -10.31 7.78 1.92
N GLY A 91 -10.58 8.86 1.18
CA GLY A 91 -10.88 10.17 1.73
C GLY A 91 -12.19 10.21 2.50
N ASN A 92 -13.28 9.65 1.95
CA ASN A 92 -14.59 9.65 2.62
C ASN A 92 -14.62 8.80 3.90
N ASN A 93 -13.75 7.80 3.99
CA ASN A 93 -13.62 6.97 5.19
C ASN A 93 -12.53 7.48 6.14
N ALA A 94 -11.95 8.67 5.88
CA ALA A 94 -10.85 9.26 6.66
C ALA A 94 -9.65 8.32 6.84
N ARG A 95 -9.38 7.49 5.82
CA ARG A 95 -8.33 6.46 5.81
C ARG A 95 -7.03 6.94 5.15
N ILE A 96 -7.06 8.11 4.52
CA ILE A 96 -5.90 8.83 4.04
C ILE A 96 -6.12 10.32 4.29
N PHE A 97 -5.15 10.99 4.90
CA PHE A 97 -5.28 12.40 5.25
C PHE A 97 -3.91 13.09 5.20
N PRO A 98 -3.85 14.35 4.75
CA PRO A 98 -2.61 15.10 4.73
C PRO A 98 -2.28 15.65 6.12
N ASP A 99 -1.04 16.09 6.31
CA ASP A 99 -0.51 16.50 7.61
C ASP A 99 -0.90 17.89 8.18
N MET A 100 -1.57 18.85 7.57
CA MET A 100 -1.74 20.24 8.12
C MET A 100 -0.46 21.09 8.28
N ASP A 101 0.65 20.60 8.85
CA ASP A 101 1.85 21.42 9.15
C ASP A 101 2.97 21.27 8.11
N TYR A 102 3.17 20.05 7.60
CA TYR A 102 4.21 19.68 6.65
C TYR A 102 3.62 19.42 5.27
N GLU A 103 4.15 20.13 4.28
CA GLU A 103 3.83 19.87 2.88
C GLU A 103 4.36 18.48 2.47
N ASN A 104 3.61 17.80 1.61
CA ASN A 104 3.95 16.47 1.08
C ASN A 104 3.92 15.30 2.08
N ILE A 105 3.48 15.53 3.32
CA ILE A 105 3.29 14.46 4.30
C ILE A 105 1.82 14.08 4.39
N TRP A 106 1.59 12.77 4.41
CA TRP A 106 0.30 12.12 4.49
C TRP A 106 0.35 10.98 5.50
N TYR A 107 -0.80 10.65 6.04
CA TYR A 107 -0.96 9.51 6.93
C TYR A 107 -2.08 8.61 6.45
N THR A 108 -1.94 7.33 6.79
CA THR A 108 -2.99 6.33 6.63
C THR A 108 -3.04 5.40 7.83
N ASP A 109 -4.25 4.99 8.20
CA ASP A 109 -4.52 3.88 9.11
C ASP A 109 -5.21 2.71 8.36
N TYR A 110 -5.14 2.72 7.03
CA TYR A 110 -5.76 1.68 6.22
C TYR A 110 -4.84 0.46 6.12
N TYR A 111 -5.21 -0.62 6.80
CA TYR A 111 -4.40 -1.84 6.87
C TYR A 111 -3.85 -2.31 5.51
N ASP A 112 -4.70 -2.41 4.47
CA ASP A 112 -4.24 -2.91 3.18
C ASP A 112 -3.25 -1.95 2.49
N LEU A 113 -3.40 -0.64 2.70
CA LEU A 113 -2.47 0.37 2.17
C LEU A 113 -1.13 0.31 2.91
N ILE A 114 -1.18 0.10 4.23
CA ILE A 114 0.00 -0.08 5.08
C ILE A 114 0.78 -1.34 4.67
N GLU A 115 0.10 -2.47 4.47
CA GLU A 115 0.74 -3.70 4.04
C GLU A 115 1.33 -3.58 2.64
N LEU A 116 0.65 -2.86 1.74
CA LEU A 116 1.17 -2.56 0.40
C LEU A 116 2.43 -1.67 0.47
N ALA A 117 2.40 -0.60 1.27
CA ALA A 117 3.57 0.26 1.47
C ALA A 117 4.76 -0.51 2.06
N LYS A 118 4.54 -1.38 3.04
CA LYS A 118 5.58 -2.26 3.61
C LYS A 118 6.19 -3.19 2.57
N ASP A 119 5.38 -3.81 1.71
CA ASP A 119 5.86 -4.66 0.62
C ASP A 119 6.70 -3.86 -0.40
N MET A 120 6.36 -2.59 -0.59
CA MET A 120 7.09 -1.67 -1.46
C MET A 120 8.34 -1.06 -0.81
N GLY A 121 8.54 -1.24 0.50
CA GLY A 121 9.62 -0.59 1.25
C GLY A 121 9.42 0.93 1.40
N LEU A 122 8.16 1.38 1.47
CA LEU A 122 7.75 2.77 1.53
C LEU A 122 7.18 3.13 2.91
N GLY A 123 7.21 4.43 3.21
CA GLY A 123 6.65 5.02 4.42
C GLY A 123 7.48 4.83 5.68
N ASP A 124 7.14 5.60 6.71
CA ASP A 124 7.75 5.56 8.03
C ASP A 124 6.70 5.22 9.10
N LYS A 125 6.96 4.16 9.85
CA LYS A 125 6.12 3.68 10.96
C LYS A 125 6.63 4.11 12.33
N THR A 126 7.82 4.70 12.39
CA THR A 126 8.52 5.07 13.62
C THR A 126 8.17 6.47 14.08
N LEU A 127 7.61 7.29 13.18
CA LEU A 127 7.20 8.64 13.48
C LEU A 127 5.90 8.63 14.31
N PRO A 128 5.84 9.49 15.34
CA PRO A 128 4.64 9.61 16.16
C PRO A 128 3.51 10.23 15.33
N HIS A 129 2.26 9.87 15.62
CA HIS A 129 1.11 10.42 14.90
C HIS A 129 0.87 11.89 15.29
N TRP A 130 1.11 12.22 16.56
CA TRP A 130 1.16 13.58 17.11
C TRP A 130 2.46 13.74 17.90
N PRO A 131 3.06 14.94 18.00
CA PRO A 131 4.33 15.13 18.72
C PRO A 131 4.32 14.56 20.14
N GLU A 132 3.17 14.59 20.81
CA GLU A 132 2.92 14.10 22.16
C GLU A 132 2.42 12.65 22.23
N GLU A 133 2.05 12.04 21.10
CA GLU A 133 1.48 10.68 21.02
C GLU A 133 2.32 9.73 20.16
N SER A 134 3.02 8.82 20.83
CA SER A 134 3.85 7.81 20.19
C SER A 134 3.05 6.76 19.40
N ASN A 135 3.47 6.44 18.18
CA ASN A 135 2.87 5.41 17.32
C ASN A 135 3.36 3.97 17.65
N LEU A 136 3.41 3.59 18.92
CA LEU A 136 4.05 2.33 19.38
C LEU A 136 3.43 1.06 18.77
N LEU A 137 2.13 1.12 18.47
CA LEU A 137 1.40 -0.01 17.90
C LEU A 137 1.43 -0.04 16.37
N ASN A 138 2.09 0.94 15.74
CA ASN A 138 2.14 1.11 14.28
C ASN A 138 0.73 1.14 13.67
N ARG A 139 -0.20 1.88 14.30
CA ARG A 139 -1.54 2.08 13.76
C ARG A 139 -1.49 2.95 12.52
N TYR A 140 -0.69 4.01 12.57
CA TYR A 140 -0.55 4.95 11.47
C TYR A 140 0.73 4.68 10.69
N LEU A 141 0.72 5.00 9.40
CA LEU A 141 1.90 5.03 8.56
C LEU A 141 2.00 6.42 7.94
N GLU A 142 3.16 7.04 8.11
CA GLU A 142 3.51 8.27 7.41
C GLU A 142 3.97 7.93 5.99
N LEU A 143 3.48 8.69 5.01
CA LEU A 143 3.77 8.54 3.59
C LEU A 143 4.10 9.91 3.02
N THR A 144 5.15 9.97 2.21
CA THR A 144 5.37 11.15 1.36
C THR A 144 4.42 11.13 0.16
N THR A 145 4.22 12.29 -0.50
CA THR A 145 3.54 12.36 -1.80
C THR A 145 4.13 11.39 -2.83
N SER A 146 5.46 11.16 -2.78
CA SER A 146 6.14 10.21 -3.68
C SER A 146 5.79 8.76 -3.36
N ASP A 147 5.67 8.40 -2.08
CA ASP A 147 5.24 7.06 -1.67
C ASP A 147 3.82 6.78 -2.14
N LEU A 148 2.90 7.75 -1.92
CA LEU A 148 1.52 7.64 -2.40
C LEU A 148 1.46 7.48 -3.91
N LEU A 149 2.23 8.27 -4.67
CA LEU A 149 2.29 8.13 -6.12
C LEU A 149 2.71 6.72 -6.54
N GLN A 150 3.77 6.17 -5.95
CA GLN A 150 4.23 4.82 -6.26
C GLN A 150 3.16 3.77 -5.92
N ILE A 151 2.53 3.88 -4.75
CA ILE A 151 1.47 2.97 -4.33
C ILE A 151 0.29 3.01 -5.31
N PHE A 152 -0.18 4.20 -5.67
CA PHE A 152 -1.28 4.35 -6.62
C PHE A 152 -0.94 3.85 -8.02
N LEU A 153 0.29 4.07 -8.50
CA LEU A 153 0.71 3.49 -9.79
C LEU A 153 0.66 1.96 -9.76
N GLY A 154 1.15 1.32 -8.69
CA GLY A 154 1.05 -0.14 -8.54
C GLY A 154 -0.40 -0.64 -8.46
N PHE A 155 -1.27 0.09 -7.76
CA PHE A 155 -2.71 -0.18 -7.70
C PHE A 155 -3.38 -0.10 -9.09
N LEU A 156 -2.99 0.87 -9.91
CA LEU A 156 -3.60 1.12 -11.21
C LEU A 156 -3.23 0.06 -12.26
N GLU A 157 -2.03 -0.52 -12.17
CA GLU A 157 -1.65 -1.68 -13.01
C GLU A 157 -2.63 -2.85 -12.80
N GLU A 158 -2.97 -3.16 -11.55
CA GLU A 158 -3.92 -4.25 -11.24
C GLU A 158 -5.35 -3.90 -11.66
N ALA A 159 -5.77 -2.63 -11.52
CA ALA A 159 -7.08 -2.16 -11.95
C ALA A 159 -7.32 -2.29 -13.47
N LEU A 160 -6.24 -2.31 -14.27
CA LEU A 160 -6.31 -2.56 -15.71
C LEU A 160 -6.44 -4.05 -16.05
N LEU A 161 -5.77 -4.93 -15.31
CA LEU A 161 -5.79 -6.37 -15.52
C LEU A 161 -7.13 -7.01 -15.19
N ASP A 162 -7.83 -6.47 -14.19
CA ASP A 162 -9.15 -6.96 -13.81
C ASP A 162 -10.26 -6.21 -14.55
N GLU A 163 -10.90 -6.87 -15.52
CA GLU A 163 -12.09 -6.36 -16.21
C GLU A 163 -13.29 -6.29 -15.26
N TYR A 164 -13.31 -5.28 -14.40
CA TYR A 164 -14.50 -4.62 -13.84
C TYR A 164 -15.75 -5.53 -13.65
N LYS A 165 -15.69 -6.47 -12.70
CA LYS A 165 -16.85 -7.35 -12.34
C LYS A 165 -17.48 -7.08 -10.98
N PHE A 166 -16.98 -6.12 -10.20
CA PHE A 166 -17.72 -5.66 -9.04
C PHE A 166 -18.74 -4.62 -9.49
N GLY A 167 -20.00 -4.76 -9.08
CA GLY A 167 -21.08 -3.84 -9.40
C GLY A 167 -20.87 -2.45 -8.77
N ALA A 168 -21.90 -1.87 -8.15
CA ALA A 168 -21.82 -0.53 -7.56
C ALA A 168 -21.12 -0.46 -6.18
N ASP A 169 -20.60 -1.58 -5.65
CA ASP A 169 -19.97 -1.61 -4.32
C ASP A 169 -18.50 -1.16 -4.38
N LEU A 170 -18.29 0.12 -4.08
CA LEU A 170 -16.99 0.76 -4.06
C LEU A 170 -16.06 0.21 -2.96
N ASP A 171 -16.59 -0.14 -1.79
CA ASP A 171 -15.79 -0.66 -0.67
C ASP A 171 -15.20 -2.04 -1.02
N SER A 172 -16.07 -2.94 -1.49
CA SER A 172 -15.64 -4.26 -1.95
C SER A 172 -14.63 -4.17 -3.08
N TRP A 173 -14.80 -3.22 -4.01
CA TRP A 173 -13.90 -3.01 -5.13
C TRP A 173 -12.51 -2.52 -4.70
N VAL A 174 -12.41 -1.51 -3.82
CA VAL A 174 -11.11 -1.01 -3.34
C VAL A 174 -10.37 -2.07 -2.53
N ARG A 175 -11.05 -2.75 -1.60
CA ARG A 175 -10.49 -3.84 -0.80
C ARG A 175 -9.99 -4.99 -1.68
N TYR A 176 -10.72 -5.29 -2.74
CA TYR A 176 -10.34 -6.31 -3.71
C TYR A 176 -9.05 -5.91 -4.44
N LEU A 177 -8.99 -4.70 -5.00
CA LEU A 177 -7.84 -4.27 -5.80
C LEU A 177 -6.56 -4.14 -5.00
N LEU A 178 -6.59 -3.53 -3.81
CA LEU A 178 -5.41 -3.42 -2.96
C LEU A 178 -4.87 -4.80 -2.58
N ARG A 179 -5.77 -5.76 -2.33
CA ARG A 179 -5.39 -7.16 -2.06
C ARG A 179 -4.76 -7.84 -3.27
N GLU A 180 -5.37 -7.74 -4.45
CA GLU A 180 -4.81 -8.36 -5.65
C GLU A 180 -3.48 -7.72 -6.04
N THR A 181 -3.35 -6.40 -5.89
CA THR A 181 -2.08 -5.69 -6.06
C THR A 181 -1.00 -6.27 -5.15
N LEU A 182 -1.30 -6.40 -3.85
CA LEU A 182 -0.37 -6.99 -2.87
C LEU A 182 0.01 -8.44 -3.25
N LYS A 183 -0.97 -9.28 -3.62
CA LYS A 183 -0.72 -10.67 -4.03
C LYS A 183 0.13 -10.76 -5.29
N SER A 184 -0.18 -9.97 -6.31
CA SER A 184 0.56 -9.92 -7.58
C SER A 184 2.01 -9.55 -7.33
N ARG A 185 2.26 -8.55 -6.48
CA ARG A 185 3.62 -8.14 -6.09
C ARG A 185 4.37 -9.22 -5.31
N GLN A 186 3.74 -9.81 -4.29
CA GLN A 186 4.34 -10.91 -3.53
C GLN A 186 4.62 -12.15 -4.42
N ARG A 187 3.79 -12.41 -5.44
CA ARG A 187 4.07 -13.46 -6.44
C ARG A 187 5.30 -13.10 -7.26
N LEU A 188 5.37 -11.89 -7.83
CA LEU A 188 6.51 -11.42 -8.62
C LEU A 188 7.82 -11.41 -7.81
N ALA A 189 7.77 -11.01 -6.54
CA ALA A 189 8.93 -11.05 -5.64
C ALA A 189 9.44 -12.48 -5.43
N ARG A 190 8.54 -13.44 -5.20
CA ARG A 190 8.89 -14.86 -5.08
C ARG A 190 9.44 -15.44 -6.39
N GLU A 191 8.90 -15.04 -7.54
CA GLU A 191 9.40 -15.46 -8.85
C GLU A 191 10.81 -14.91 -9.11
N ARG A 192 11.05 -13.63 -8.82
CA ARG A 192 12.40 -13.02 -8.90
C ARG A 192 13.38 -13.74 -7.98
N GLN A 193 13.00 -14.00 -6.73
CA GLN A 193 13.84 -14.76 -5.80
C GLN A 193 14.18 -16.16 -6.33
N LYS A 194 13.19 -16.88 -6.87
CA LYS A 194 13.41 -18.19 -7.50
C LYS A 194 14.35 -18.10 -8.70
N HIS A 195 14.21 -17.06 -9.52
CA HIS A 195 15.10 -16.81 -10.65
C HIS A 195 16.53 -16.50 -10.19
N ASP A 196 16.71 -15.67 -9.16
CA ASP A 196 18.00 -15.33 -8.58
C ASP A 196 18.67 -16.57 -7.94
N GLU A 197 17.89 -17.39 -7.24
CA GLU A 197 18.34 -18.66 -6.69
C GLU A 197 18.74 -19.64 -7.82
N ALA A 198 17.89 -19.80 -8.84
CA ALA A 198 18.20 -20.63 -9.99
C ALA A 198 19.46 -20.15 -10.73
N PHE A 199 19.69 -18.85 -10.81
CA PHE A 199 20.90 -18.26 -11.38
C PHE A 199 22.14 -18.60 -10.53
N ARG A 200 22.06 -18.49 -9.19
CA ARG A 200 23.13 -18.91 -8.26
C ARG A 200 23.48 -20.40 -8.41
N PHE A 201 22.51 -21.23 -8.75
CA PHE A 201 22.71 -22.66 -9.01
C PHE A 201 22.84 -23.01 -10.49
N SER A 202 23.11 -22.02 -11.37
CA SER A 202 23.28 -22.32 -12.78
C SER A 202 24.51 -23.24 -12.98
N PRO A 203 24.42 -24.27 -13.84
CA PRO A 203 25.52 -25.19 -14.08
C PRO A 203 26.80 -24.49 -14.54
N GLN A 204 26.68 -23.33 -15.18
CA GLN A 204 27.81 -22.51 -15.60
C GLN A 204 28.48 -21.82 -14.41
N ILE A 205 27.73 -21.18 -13.51
CA ILE A 205 28.30 -20.55 -12.30
C ILE A 205 28.91 -21.61 -11.37
N LEU A 206 28.27 -22.75 -11.21
CA LEU A 206 28.83 -23.89 -10.46
C LEU A 206 30.16 -24.36 -11.06
N LYS A 207 30.22 -24.57 -12.39
CA LYS A 207 31.47 -24.93 -13.08
C LYS A 207 32.56 -23.88 -12.89
N THR A 208 32.25 -22.59 -13.05
CA THR A 208 33.24 -21.51 -12.87
C THR A 208 33.73 -21.43 -11.42
N THR A 209 32.85 -21.66 -10.45
CA THR A 209 33.20 -21.64 -9.02
C THR A 209 34.06 -22.85 -8.64
N GLU A 210 33.76 -24.03 -9.18
CA GLU A 210 34.57 -25.24 -9.01
C GLU A 210 35.93 -25.13 -9.70
N GLN A 211 35.99 -24.51 -10.88
CA GLN A 211 37.22 -24.27 -11.63
C GLN A 211 38.13 -23.30 -10.85
N ASN A 212 37.58 -22.18 -10.36
CA ASN A 212 38.31 -21.22 -9.55
C ASN A 212 38.82 -21.83 -8.22
N LYS A 213 38.04 -22.71 -7.58
CA LYS A 213 38.51 -23.46 -6.40
C LYS A 213 39.67 -24.40 -6.73
N ARG A 214 39.61 -25.13 -7.85
CA ARG A 214 40.69 -26.02 -8.30
C ARG A 214 41.96 -25.24 -8.64
N ASP A 215 41.82 -24.11 -9.32
CA ASP A 215 42.96 -23.29 -9.72
C ASP A 215 43.63 -22.63 -8.51
N ASN A 216 42.85 -22.17 -7.52
CA ASN A 216 43.39 -21.67 -6.26
C ASN A 216 44.06 -22.77 -5.41
N SER A 217 43.54 -24.01 -5.40
CA SER A 217 44.19 -25.11 -4.67
C SER A 217 45.55 -25.51 -5.26
N LYS A 218 45.76 -25.34 -6.56
CA LYS A 218 47.05 -25.62 -7.23
C LYS A 218 48.14 -24.59 -6.95
N ILE A 219 47.76 -23.39 -6.50
CA ILE A 219 48.71 -22.32 -6.16
C ILE A 219 49.34 -22.57 -4.78
N PHE A 220 48.67 -23.30 -3.89
CA PHE A 220 49.15 -23.61 -2.53
C PHE A 220 49.92 -24.94 -2.42
N GLU A 221 50.10 -25.68 -3.53
CA GLU A 221 50.87 -26.94 -3.58
C GLU A 221 52.25 -26.78 -4.26
N ARG A 222 52.71 -25.54 -4.50
CA ARG A 222 54.07 -25.22 -4.97
C ARG A 222 54.85 -24.49 -3.89
#